data_AF-A0A351SCG7-F1
#
_entry.id   AF-A0A351SCG7-F1
#
_cell.length_a   1.000
_cell.length_b   1.000
_cell.length_c   1.000
_cell.angle_alpha   90.00
_cell.angle_beta   90.00
_cell.angle_gamma   90.00
#
_symmetry.space_group_name_H-M   'P 1'
#
loop_
_entity.id
_entity.type
_entity.pdbx_description
1 polymer ?
#
loop_
_entity_poly.entity_id
_entity_poly.type
_entity_poly.pdbx_seq_one_letter_code
_entity_poly.pdbx_strand_id
1 'polypeptide(L)'
;NRYPALLEYTDNYRLLDALQNSGVMKEGDAGLLKTAYLFYRNRLHQLALEEKPSIVEMDTELSRFRDQVSTIWQSLMSPSNQH
;
A
#
# COMPACT_ATOMS: atom_id res chain seq x y z
N ASN A 1 10.69 -21.60 8.67
CA ASN A 1 10.13 -20.75 7.60
C ASN A 1 8.79 -20.21 8.06
N ARG A 2 8.69 -18.96 8.51
CA ARG A 2 7.63 -18.53 9.45
C ARG A 2 6.29 -18.14 8.81
N TYR A 3 6.22 -17.86 7.51
CA TYR A 3 4.95 -17.55 6.81
C TYR A 3 4.98 -18.00 5.33
N PRO A 4 4.67 -19.27 5.01
CA PRO A 4 4.69 -19.79 3.64
C PRO A 4 3.75 -19.05 2.68
N ALA A 5 2.65 -18.50 3.17
CA ALA A 5 1.66 -17.77 2.38
C ALA A 5 2.19 -16.45 1.75
N LEU A 6 3.26 -15.87 2.30
CA LEU A 6 3.90 -14.68 1.70
C LEU A 6 4.66 -15.00 0.41
N LEU A 7 4.93 -16.29 0.14
CA LEU A 7 5.59 -16.77 -1.08
C LEU A 7 4.59 -17.17 -2.19
N GLU A 8 3.29 -17.14 -1.90
CA GLU A 8 2.24 -17.59 -2.83
C GLU A 8 1.65 -16.45 -3.65
N TYR A 9 1.87 -15.19 -3.24
CA TYR A 9 1.24 -14.02 -3.85
C TYR A 9 2.26 -13.00 -4.33
N THR A 10 2.27 -12.74 -5.64
CA THR A 10 3.11 -11.71 -6.27
C THR A 10 2.44 -10.34 -6.30
N ASP A 11 1.19 -10.21 -5.83
CA ASP A 11 0.46 -8.96 -5.79
C ASP A 11 0.35 -8.40 -4.36
N ASN A 12 0.64 -7.11 -4.24
CA ASN A 12 0.69 -6.39 -2.97
C ASN A 12 -0.64 -6.43 -2.20
N TYR A 13 -1.77 -6.62 -2.89
CA TYR A 13 -3.08 -6.64 -2.25
C TYR A 13 -3.23 -7.88 -1.35
N ARG A 14 -2.91 -9.07 -1.87
CA ARG A 14 -2.95 -10.32 -1.09
C ARG A 14 -1.86 -10.39 -0.03
N LEU A 15 -0.70 -9.78 -0.29
CA LEU A 15 0.35 -9.61 0.73
C LEU A 15 -0.14 -8.78 1.92
N LEU A 16 -0.77 -7.63 1.66
CA LEU A 16 -1.36 -6.79 2.71
C LEU A 16 -2.49 -7.51 3.46
N ASP A 17 -3.26 -8.34 2.75
CA ASP A 17 -4.29 -9.16 3.37
C ASP A 17 -3.70 -10.23 4.30
N ALA A 18 -2.63 -10.91 3.89
CA ALA A 18 -1.91 -11.85 4.72
C ALA A 18 -1.27 -11.17 5.96
N LEU A 19 -0.73 -9.96 5.81
CA LEU A 19 -0.18 -9.17 6.92
C LEU A 19 -1.25 -8.75 7.93
N GLN A 20 -2.44 -8.39 7.46
CA GLN A 20 -3.61 -8.15 8.30
C GLN A 20 -4.02 -9.42 9.06
N ASN A 21 -4.23 -10.53 8.34
CA ASN A 21 -4.73 -11.79 8.91
C ASN A 21 -3.75 -12.45 9.88
N SER A 22 -2.45 -12.17 9.75
CA SER A 22 -1.41 -12.65 10.68
C SER A 22 -1.20 -11.76 11.90
N GLY A 23 -1.89 -10.62 12.00
CA GLY A 23 -1.76 -9.67 13.11
C GLY A 23 -0.45 -8.88 13.12
N VAL A 24 0.36 -8.97 12.07
CA VAL A 24 1.63 -8.24 11.92
C VAL A 24 1.38 -6.74 11.70
N MET A 25 0.25 -6.42 11.08
CA MET A 25 -0.18 -5.05 10.81
C MET A 25 -1.57 -4.80 11.39
N LYS A 26 -1.80 -3.59 11.90
CA LYS A 26 -3.15 -3.18 12.34
C LYS A 26 -4.10 -3.24 11.15
N GLU A 27 -5.33 -3.70 11.39
CA GLU A 27 -6.35 -3.81 10.35
C GLU A 27 -6.61 -2.48 9.63
N GLY A 28 -6.65 -1.36 10.37
CA GLY A 28 -6.81 -0.02 9.79
C GLY A 28 -5.68 0.35 8.82
N ASP A 29 -4.43 0.06 9.18
CA ASP A 29 -3.26 0.37 8.35
C ASP A 29 -3.23 -0.51 7.10
N ALA A 30 -3.49 -1.81 7.25
CA ALA A 30 -3.55 -2.73 6.12
C ALA A 30 -4.70 -2.39 5.16
N GLY A 31 -5.87 -2.03 5.69
CA GLY A 31 -7.01 -1.55 4.90
C GLY A 31 -6.70 -0.26 4.14
N LEU A 32 -6.00 0.68 4.78
CA LEU A 32 -5.59 1.93 4.16
C LEU A 32 -4.60 1.70 3.01
N LEU A 33 -3.59 0.85 3.23
CA LEU A 33 -2.61 0.50 2.19
C LEU A 33 -3.27 -0.24 1.02
N LYS A 34 -4.22 -1.15 1.28
CA LYS A 34 -5.01 -1.82 0.23
C LYS A 34 -5.79 -0.81 -0.61
N THR A 35 -6.45 0.14 0.05
CA THR A 35 -7.23 1.19 -0.62
C THR A 35 -6.35 2.08 -1.49
N ALA A 36 -5.21 2.53 -0.96
CA ALA A 36 -4.25 3.34 -1.71
C ALA A 36 -3.69 2.59 -2.92
N TYR A 37 -3.33 1.31 -2.77
CA TYR A 37 -2.85 0.48 -3.88
C TYR A 37 -3.89 0.37 -5.01
N LEU A 38 -5.15 0.08 -4.68
CA LEU A 38 -6.22 0.02 -5.67
C LEU A 38 -6.45 1.37 -6.36
N PHE A 39 -6.40 2.47 -5.60
CA PHE A 39 -6.52 3.82 -6.14
C PHE A 39 -5.42 4.10 -7.18
N TYR A 40 -4.14 3.91 -6.83
CA TYR A 40 -3.03 4.13 -7.75
C TYR A 40 -3.09 3.22 -8.98
N ARG A 41 -3.42 1.93 -8.78
CA ARG A 41 -3.53 0.97 -9.88
C ARG A 41 -4.64 1.35 -10.86
N ASN A 42 -5.80 1.76 -10.35
CA ASN A 42 -6.90 2.21 -11.20
C ASN A 42 -6.53 3.47 -11.98
N ARG A 43 -5.83 4.42 -11.34
CA ARG A 43 -5.36 5.65 -11.98
C ARG A 43 -4.36 5.36 -13.11
N LEU A 44 -3.39 4.46 -12.86
CA LEU A 44 -2.44 4.03 -13.89
C LEU A 44 -3.14 3.35 -15.07
N HIS A 45 -4.12 2.48 -14.80
CA HIS A 45 -4.91 1.84 -15.87
C HIS A 45 -5.68 2.86 -16.70
N GLN A 46 -6.33 3.84 -16.07
CA GLN A 46 -7.02 4.91 -16.78
C GLN A 46 -6.05 5.71 -17.66
N LEU A 47 -4.89 6.10 -17.14
CA LEU A 47 -3.88 6.83 -17.92
C LEU A 47 -3.38 6.02 -19.11
N ALA A 48 -3.18 4.71 -18.94
CA ALA A 48 -2.78 3.82 -20.03
C ALA A 48 -3.87 3.72 -21.12
N LEU A 49 -5.15 3.62 -20.74
CA LEU A 49 -6.27 3.61 -21.68
C LEU A 49 -6.42 4.94 -22.44
N GLU A 50 -6.05 6.04 -21.80
CA GLU A 50 -6.06 7.38 -22.40
C GLU A 50 -4.75 7.72 -23.14
N GLU A 51 -3.81 6.78 -23.24
CA GLU A 51 -2.46 6.98 -23.82
C GLU A 51 -1.69 8.17 -23.20
N LYS A 52 -1.96 8.44 -21.92
CA LYS A 52 -1.33 9.54 -21.16
C LYS A 52 -0.10 9.06 -20.39
N PRO A 53 0.85 9.96 -20.08
CA PRO A 53 1.98 9.65 -19.21
C PRO A 53 1.52 9.16 -17.83
N SER A 54 2.27 8.22 -17.25
CA SER A 54 2.04 7.72 -15.89
C SER A 54 2.50 8.68 -14.79
N ILE A 55 3.26 9.71 -15.16
CA ILE A 55 3.65 10.82 -14.29
C ILE A 55 2.64 11.94 -14.52
N VAL A 56 1.92 12.30 -13.46
CA VAL A 56 0.88 13.33 -13.46
C VAL A 56 1.15 14.36 -12.38
N GLU A 57 0.56 15.54 -12.54
CA GLU A 57 0.53 16.55 -11.48
C GLU A 57 -0.13 16.00 -10.22
N MET A 58 0.40 16.40 -9.06
CA MET A 58 -0.11 15.95 -7.77
C MET A 58 -1.50 16.56 -7.52
N ASP A 59 -2.53 15.71 -7.48
CA ASP A 59 -3.87 16.10 -7.06
C ASP A 59 -4.11 15.84 -5.56
N THR A 60 -5.24 16.33 -5.06
CA THR A 60 -5.61 16.24 -3.63
C THR A 60 -5.68 14.79 -3.12
N GLU A 61 -6.23 13.87 -3.93
CA GLU A 61 -6.37 12.47 -3.52
C GLU A 61 -5.03 11.73 -3.59
N LEU A 62 -4.21 12.01 -4.61
CA LEU A 62 -2.82 11.53 -4.70
C LEU A 62 -2.01 11.97 -3.49
N SER A 63 -2.10 13.26 -3.11
CA SER A 63 -1.41 13.81 -1.94
C SER A 63 -1.88 13.14 -0.66
N ARG A 64 -3.20 13.04 -0.45
CA ARG A 64 -3.79 12.42 0.73
C ARG A 64 -3.33 10.97 0.90
N PHE A 65 -3.43 10.14 -0.14
CA PHE A 65 -2.98 8.76 -0.07
C PHE A 65 -1.47 8.67 0.12
N ARG A 66 -0.69 9.56 -0.50
CA ARG A 66 0.76 9.60 -0.34
C ARG A 66 1.14 9.88 1.11
N ASP A 67 0.49 10.85 1.75
CA ASP A 67 0.77 11.22 3.14
C ASP A 67 0.40 10.10 4.11
N GLN A 68 -0.75 9.46 3.88
CA GLN A 68 -1.23 8.30 4.64
C GLN A 68 -0.28 7.10 4.53
N VAL A 69 0.10 6.73 3.31
CA VAL A 69 1.06 5.64 3.05
C VAL A 69 2.41 5.95 3.68
N SER A 70 2.89 7.20 3.53
CA SER A 70 4.18 7.63 4.09
C SER A 70 4.17 7.57 5.62
N THR A 71 3.06 7.95 6.26
CA THR A 71 2.90 7.88 7.71
C THR A 71 2.99 6.45 8.22
N ILE A 72 2.27 5.52 7.57
CA ILE A 72 2.34 4.09 7.93
C ILE A 72 3.76 3.55 7.70
N TRP A 73 4.36 3.87 6.56
CA TRP A 73 5.73 3.45 6.25
C TRP A 73 6.74 3.92 7.29
N GLN A 74 6.66 5.20 7.67
CA GLN A 74 7.51 5.75 8.73
C GLN A 74 7.26 5.04 10.07
N SER A 75 6.01 4.76 10.44
CA SER A 75 5.74 4.02 11.69
C SER A 75 6.30 2.60 11.68
N LEU A 76 6.36 1.93 10.52
CA LEU A 76 6.86 0.55 10.40
C LEU A 76 8.39 0.48 10.31
N MET A 77 9.01 1.46 9.64
CA MET A 77 10.45 1.48 9.35
C MET A 77 11.26 2.36 10.29
N SER A 78 10.60 3.20 11.10
CA SER A 78 11.30 3.90 12.17
C SER A 78 11.89 2.85 13.10
N PRO A 79 13.20 2.91 13.41
CA PRO A 79 13.81 1.99 14.34
C PRO A 79 13.00 2.07 15.64
N SER A 80 12.38 0.95 16.00
CA SER A 80 11.64 0.86 17.24
C SER A 80 12.64 1.08 18.36
N ASN A 81 12.58 2.23 19.04
CA ASN A 81 13.04 2.32 20.42
C ASN A 81 12.10 1.42 21.23
N GLN A 82 12.32 0.10 21.14
CA GLN A 82 11.85 -0.85 22.13
C GLN A 82 12.78 -0.70 23.33
N HIS A 83 12.36 0.14 24.28
CA HIS A 83 12.74 0.00 25.68
C HIS A 83 11.58 -0.62 26.44
#